data_AF-A0A422NHK3-F1
#
_entry.id   AF-A0A422NHK3-F1
#
_cell.length_a   1.000
_cell.length_b   1.000
_cell.length_c   1.000
_cell.angle_alpha   90.00
_cell.angle_beta   90.00
_cell.angle_gamma   90.00
#
_symmetry.space_group_name_H-M   'P 1'
#
loop_
_entity.id
_entity.type
_entity.pdbx_description
1 polymer ?
#
loop_
_entity_poly.entity_id
_entity_poly.type
_entity_poly.pdbx_seq_one_letter_code
_entity_poly.pdbx_strand_id
1 'polypeptide(L)'
;MLGCRPGCTSILPWANNALRQYRRASLRLGSSSVIGAVSLTAAAREHGSLSDERSSSSSHGAQPTGDLCTSRHANSCEARLPFAGSDSYRGEEVAREQQCVAAGEHGDREQDELQLLRQSARTLRGATEAEIKAEVERDSRDGVAAVPPLPPSGWNVQHPAGSNYFVMTKTLCGGAKSAELHKRRYQSVHDSFLQAVKESQRQNMLRDQKRKQRQQQQQKRPREQQAQAQHRLAAISGGESLQATSLSQKMVVDYSGENQRRAMLREMETPHGAEVVERMDVHLTVFAPFRVYDPSLQDPTVDICEWSSFDVLVRKTTPADGRGSEGGTRSPLNSVAPFVEESALCMLVRLASVNSEMRIRFIQFLSRHEAQALEEHVCFGQGEPGFLELMRRRRQVGAATRPFRSLRRYDEPLAQLQEVPAGQKALAGNPLNLNSQQGACGTAYELLTGCFDSNGEYSRTLCYSGPYLSELSKEMMEVIQGYLQGDLAISTELCEYVCQMQYFLEQEEYMAWLGRLRHVATVAAERNSK
;
A
#
# COMPACT_ATOMS: atom_id res chain seq x y z
N MET A 1 -56.32 8.97 29.75
CA MET A 1 -55.29 10.00 29.52
C MET A 1 -54.10 9.30 28.87
N LEU A 2 -54.02 9.20 27.55
CA LEU A 2 -53.30 10.13 26.65
C LEU A 2 -51.89 10.48 27.19
N GLY A 3 -50.77 10.12 26.56
CA GLY A 3 -50.61 9.57 25.22
C GLY A 3 -49.22 9.02 24.90
N CYS A 4 -49.21 8.28 23.79
CA CYS A 4 -48.10 7.61 23.15
C CYS A 4 -47.14 8.56 22.42
N ARG A 5 -45.87 8.17 22.32
CA ARG A 5 -45.04 8.36 21.11
C ARG A 5 -44.01 7.22 20.96
N PRO A 6 -44.11 6.41 19.89
CA PRO A 6 -43.01 5.64 19.35
C PRO A 6 -42.43 6.33 18.10
N GLY A 7 -41.14 6.13 17.79
CA GLY A 7 -40.60 6.50 16.49
C GLY A 7 -39.09 6.72 16.48
N CYS A 8 -38.35 5.68 16.08
CA CYS A 8 -37.10 5.79 15.32
C CYS A 8 -36.73 4.38 14.82
N THR A 9 -37.45 3.89 13.82
CA THR A 9 -37.02 2.77 12.97
C THR A 9 -36.07 3.31 11.92
N SER A 10 -34.84 2.81 11.90
CA SER A 10 -33.85 3.02 10.85
C SER A 10 -34.37 2.44 9.53
N ILE A 11 -34.68 3.34 8.59
CA ILE A 11 -34.97 2.99 7.21
C ILE A 11 -33.63 2.75 6.51
N LEU A 12 -33.24 1.49 6.36
CA LEU A 12 -32.20 1.07 5.42
C LEU A 12 -32.84 0.98 4.02
N PRO A 13 -32.28 1.63 2.97
CA PRO A 13 -32.82 1.50 1.63
C PRO A 13 -32.41 0.13 1.05
N TRP A 14 -33.38 -0.77 0.98
CA TRP A 14 -33.28 -2.10 0.40
C TRP A 14 -33.38 -2.08 -1.15
N ALA A 15 -32.74 -1.10 -1.79
CA ALA A 15 -32.97 -0.77 -3.20
C ALA A 15 -31.68 -0.65 -4.02
N ASN A 16 -30.77 -1.63 -3.92
CA ASN A 16 -29.60 -1.69 -4.82
C ASN A 16 -29.26 -3.08 -5.40
N ASN A 17 -29.98 -4.15 -5.02
CA ASN A 17 -29.72 -5.48 -5.57
C ASN A 17 -30.44 -5.78 -6.90
N ALA A 18 -31.56 -5.12 -7.20
CA ALA A 18 -32.32 -5.37 -8.44
C ALA A 18 -31.62 -4.83 -9.71
N LEU A 19 -30.80 -3.78 -9.59
CA LEU A 19 -30.05 -3.21 -10.71
C LEU A 19 -28.80 -4.02 -11.09
N ARG A 20 -28.38 -4.99 -10.25
CA ARG A 20 -27.22 -5.86 -10.52
C ARG A 20 -27.53 -6.99 -11.52
N GLN A 21 -28.76 -7.50 -11.58
CA GLN A 21 -29.12 -8.62 -12.46
C GLN A 21 -29.29 -8.23 -13.94
N TYR A 22 -29.62 -6.97 -14.24
CA TYR A 22 -29.85 -6.54 -15.63
C TYR A 22 -28.56 -6.32 -16.45
N ARG A 23 -27.39 -6.17 -15.81
CA ARG A 23 -26.12 -5.88 -16.52
C ARG A 23 -25.47 -7.09 -17.22
N ARG A 24 -25.99 -8.31 -17.07
CA ARG A 24 -25.40 -9.50 -17.74
C ARG A 24 -26.32 -10.22 -18.75
N ALA A 25 -27.58 -9.81 -18.87
CA ALA A 25 -28.52 -10.43 -19.81
C ALA A 25 -28.41 -9.87 -21.25
N SER A 26 -27.87 -8.67 -21.45
CA SER A 26 -27.93 -7.98 -22.75
C SER A 26 -26.75 -8.22 -23.71
N LEU A 27 -25.82 -9.15 -23.41
CA LEU A 27 -24.71 -9.51 -24.31
C LEU A 27 -24.73 -10.97 -24.79
N ARG A 28 -25.85 -11.69 -24.60
CA ARG A 28 -26.04 -13.01 -25.21
C ARG A 28 -26.98 -12.93 -26.40
N LEU A 29 -26.44 -12.49 -27.53
CA LEU A 29 -26.96 -12.85 -28.85
C LEU A 29 -25.82 -12.80 -29.87
N GLY A 30 -25.37 -13.99 -30.28
CA GLY A 30 -24.69 -14.23 -31.55
C GLY A 30 -23.16 -14.17 -31.54
N SER A 31 -22.50 -15.28 -31.22
CA SER A 31 -21.54 -15.90 -32.15
C SER A 31 -21.08 -17.25 -31.60
N SER A 32 -21.38 -18.34 -32.32
CA SER A 32 -20.84 -19.66 -32.06
C SER A 32 -19.39 -19.70 -32.54
N SER A 33 -18.47 -20.09 -31.66
CA SER A 33 -17.15 -20.57 -32.08
C SER A 33 -16.56 -21.46 -31.00
N VAL A 34 -16.20 -22.66 -31.44
CA VAL A 34 -15.71 -23.81 -30.69
C VAL A 34 -14.27 -23.54 -30.23
N ILE A 35 -14.01 -23.52 -28.92
CA ILE A 35 -12.66 -23.78 -28.37
C ILE A 35 -12.81 -24.64 -27.12
N GLY A 36 -12.14 -25.81 -27.15
CA GLY A 36 -12.20 -26.84 -26.13
C GLY A 36 -11.62 -26.41 -24.79
N ALA A 37 -12.34 -26.77 -23.73
CA ALA A 37 -11.90 -26.61 -22.35
C ALA A 37 -10.95 -27.76 -21.98
N VAL A 38 -9.71 -27.43 -21.61
CA VAL A 38 -8.81 -28.32 -20.89
C VAL A 38 -9.17 -28.22 -19.41
N SER A 39 -9.75 -29.29 -18.87
CA SER A 39 -10.04 -29.43 -17.44
C SER A 39 -8.76 -29.75 -16.68
N LEU A 40 -8.43 -28.93 -15.68
CA LEU A 40 -7.45 -29.27 -14.64
C LEU A 40 -8.21 -29.90 -13.47
N THR A 41 -8.15 -31.22 -13.36
CA THR A 41 -8.63 -31.98 -12.20
C THR A 41 -7.66 -31.79 -11.04
N ALA A 42 -8.10 -31.09 -9.98
CA ALA A 42 -7.45 -31.14 -8.68
C ALA A 42 -7.85 -32.45 -7.99
N ALA A 43 -6.89 -33.34 -7.77
CA ALA A 43 -7.09 -34.59 -7.06
C ALA A 43 -7.26 -34.31 -5.56
N ALA A 44 -8.44 -34.63 -5.04
CA ALA A 44 -8.68 -34.80 -3.61
C ALA A 44 -7.87 -36.01 -3.12
N ARG A 45 -7.05 -35.82 -2.09
CA ARG A 45 -6.40 -36.90 -1.35
C ARG A 45 -7.10 -37.06 -0.01
N GLU A 46 -7.84 -38.15 0.10
CA GLU A 46 -8.42 -38.64 1.33
C GLU A 46 -7.30 -39.15 2.26
N HIS A 47 -7.32 -38.72 3.51
CA HIS A 47 -6.46 -39.26 4.56
C HIS A 47 -7.16 -40.45 5.24
N GLY A 48 -6.69 -41.65 4.93
CA GLY A 48 -6.92 -42.85 5.73
C GLY A 48 -5.97 -42.87 6.92
N SER A 49 -6.54 -42.89 8.12
CA SER A 49 -5.89 -43.20 9.39
C SER A 49 -5.59 -44.70 9.46
N LEU A 50 -4.36 -45.10 9.75
CA LEU A 50 -4.03 -46.36 10.41
C LEU A 50 -2.68 -46.25 11.13
N SER A 51 -2.73 -46.53 12.43
CA SER A 51 -1.64 -46.83 13.35
C SER A 51 -0.80 -48.03 12.90
N ASP A 52 0.51 -48.02 13.13
CA ASP A 52 1.11 -48.95 14.11
C ASP A 52 2.62 -48.74 14.34
N GLU A 53 3.02 -49.22 15.51
CA GLU A 53 4.33 -49.22 16.16
C GLU A 53 5.48 -49.87 15.37
N ARG A 54 6.73 -49.38 15.58
CA ARG A 54 7.83 -50.11 16.26
C ARG A 54 9.23 -49.53 15.95
N SER A 55 9.89 -49.13 17.04
CA SER A 55 11.19 -49.60 17.52
C SER A 55 12.46 -49.56 16.63
N SER A 56 13.51 -48.98 17.25
CA SER A 56 14.95 -49.37 17.20
C SER A 56 15.68 -49.25 15.84
N SER A 57 16.94 -48.86 15.70
CA SER A 57 18.10 -48.66 16.59
C SER A 57 19.30 -48.22 15.72
N SER A 58 20.36 -47.72 16.38
CA SER A 58 21.79 -47.94 16.02
C SER A 58 22.46 -47.07 14.94
N SER A 59 23.22 -46.09 15.44
CA SER A 59 24.67 -45.86 15.25
C SER A 59 25.43 -46.42 14.03
N HIS A 60 26.20 -45.53 13.39
CA HIS A 60 27.61 -45.56 12.95
C HIS A 60 27.76 -44.46 11.87
N GLY A 61 28.67 -43.48 11.89
CA GLY A 61 30.06 -43.47 12.31
C GLY A 61 30.96 -43.62 11.09
N ALA A 62 31.36 -42.52 10.43
CA ALA A 62 32.57 -42.44 9.59
C ALA A 62 32.80 -41.00 9.05
N GLN A 63 33.91 -40.38 9.48
CA GLN A 63 34.64 -39.41 8.65
C GLN A 63 35.37 -40.17 7.53
N PRO A 64 35.76 -39.49 6.43
CA PRO A 64 37.18 -39.22 6.31
C PRO A 64 37.55 -37.86 5.71
N THR A 65 38.69 -37.38 6.19
CA THR A 65 39.61 -36.40 5.59
C THR A 65 40.13 -36.86 4.22
N GLY A 66 40.43 -35.91 3.33
CA GLY A 66 41.29 -36.16 2.19
C GLY A 66 41.24 -35.08 1.12
N ASP A 67 42.10 -34.07 1.23
CA ASP A 67 42.56 -33.24 0.12
C ASP A 67 43.13 -34.11 -1.00
N LEU A 68 42.83 -33.78 -2.26
CA LEU A 68 43.76 -33.93 -3.38
C LEU A 68 43.30 -33.07 -4.58
N CYS A 69 44.21 -32.17 -4.96
CA CYS A 69 44.15 -31.30 -6.11
C CYS A 69 44.36 -32.12 -7.41
N THR A 70 43.59 -31.86 -8.48
CA THR A 70 44.11 -31.92 -9.87
C THR A 70 43.16 -31.24 -10.86
N SER A 71 43.79 -30.38 -11.66
CA SER A 71 43.35 -29.75 -12.91
C SER A 71 42.49 -30.63 -13.83
N ARG A 72 41.46 -30.04 -14.44
CA ARG A 72 41.18 -30.22 -15.88
C ARG A 72 40.25 -29.15 -16.45
N HIS A 73 40.74 -28.50 -17.50
CA HIS A 73 39.99 -27.79 -18.53
C HIS A 73 38.74 -28.55 -18.97
N ALA A 74 37.60 -27.87 -19.08
CA ALA A 74 36.53 -28.28 -19.97
C ALA A 74 35.85 -27.04 -20.56
N ASN A 75 35.77 -27.08 -21.89
CA ASN A 75 35.45 -26.00 -22.78
C ASN A 75 33.94 -25.72 -22.82
N SER A 76 33.64 -24.44 -23.07
CA SER A 76 32.45 -23.92 -23.73
C SER A 76 31.77 -24.90 -24.69
N CYS A 77 30.53 -25.29 -24.38
CA CYS A 77 29.61 -25.87 -25.35
C CYS A 77 28.56 -24.82 -25.74
N GLU A 78 28.83 -24.10 -26.82
CA GLU A 78 27.81 -23.43 -27.63
C GLU A 78 26.99 -24.51 -28.34
N ALA A 79 25.72 -24.66 -27.96
CA ALA A 79 24.76 -25.45 -28.72
C ALA A 79 24.28 -24.62 -29.92
N ARG A 80 25.00 -24.72 -31.05
CA ARG A 80 24.48 -24.33 -32.37
C ARG A 80 23.59 -25.45 -32.90
N LEU A 81 22.33 -25.12 -33.14
CA LEU A 81 21.37 -25.99 -33.82
C LEU A 81 21.77 -26.19 -35.30
N PRO A 82 21.60 -27.39 -35.87
CA PRO A 82 21.84 -27.63 -37.29
C PRO A 82 20.65 -27.16 -38.13
N PHE A 83 20.94 -26.32 -39.12
CA PHE A 83 20.05 -26.05 -40.25
C PHE A 83 20.06 -27.30 -41.13
N ALA A 84 18.93 -28.02 -41.18
CA ALA A 84 18.71 -29.11 -42.10
C ALA A 84 18.45 -28.53 -43.50
N GLY A 85 19.34 -28.87 -44.44
CA GLY A 85 19.09 -28.75 -45.86
C GLY A 85 17.98 -29.72 -46.27
N SER A 86 17.21 -29.33 -47.28
CA SER A 86 16.32 -30.22 -48.00
C SER A 86 16.39 -29.89 -49.47
N ASP A 87 16.44 -30.98 -50.23
CA ASP A 87 17.07 -31.07 -51.51
C ASP A 87 16.28 -30.47 -52.67
N SER A 88 17.08 -30.00 -53.61
CA SER A 88 16.80 -29.84 -55.03
C SER A 88 15.98 -31.00 -55.62
N TYR A 89 14.71 -30.76 -55.92
CA TYR A 89 13.99 -31.46 -56.97
C TYR A 89 13.77 -30.53 -58.16
N ARG A 90 14.58 -30.78 -59.19
CA ARG A 90 14.54 -30.15 -60.51
C ARG A 90 13.48 -30.89 -61.34
N GLY A 91 12.24 -30.39 -61.30
CA GLY A 91 11.18 -30.79 -62.22
C GLY A 91 11.08 -29.77 -63.34
N GLU A 92 11.52 -30.14 -64.53
CA GLU A 92 11.21 -29.43 -65.78
C GLU A 92 9.69 -29.45 -65.99
N GLU A 93 9.05 -28.29 -65.85
CA GLU A 93 7.67 -28.12 -66.27
C GLU A 93 7.60 -27.07 -67.38
N VAL A 94 6.98 -27.52 -68.46
CA VAL A 94 7.00 -26.97 -69.80
C VAL A 94 6.30 -25.61 -69.83
N ALA A 95 6.99 -24.65 -70.45
CA ALA A 95 6.50 -23.35 -70.81
C ALA A 95 5.13 -23.42 -71.52
N ARG A 96 4.09 -22.93 -70.84
CA ARG A 96 2.94 -22.30 -71.48
C ARG A 96 2.80 -20.89 -70.92
N GLU A 97 3.36 -19.94 -71.67
CA GLU A 97 3.02 -18.53 -71.57
C GLU A 97 1.52 -18.35 -71.83
N GLN A 98 0.74 -18.33 -70.75
CA GLN A 98 -0.55 -17.64 -70.71
C GLN A 98 -0.35 -16.42 -69.83
N GLN A 99 0.13 -15.37 -70.49
CA GLN A 99 0.21 -14.01 -69.97
C GLN A 99 -1.23 -13.49 -69.77
N CYS A 100 -1.84 -13.88 -68.65
CA CYS A 100 -3.12 -13.38 -68.21
C CYS A 100 -2.92 -11.95 -67.68
N VAL A 101 -3.34 -10.99 -68.49
CA VAL A 101 -3.49 -9.58 -68.13
C VAL A 101 -4.66 -9.47 -67.14
N ALA A 102 -4.39 -9.68 -65.86
CA ALA A 102 -5.33 -9.44 -64.76
C ALA A 102 -4.72 -8.43 -63.77
N ALA A 103 -4.29 -7.28 -64.28
CA ALA A 103 -3.64 -6.22 -63.49
C ALA A 103 -4.62 -5.12 -63.02
N GLY A 104 -5.93 -5.29 -63.18
CA GLY A 104 -6.93 -4.23 -62.98
C GLY A 104 -7.88 -4.38 -61.78
N GLU A 105 -8.13 -5.60 -61.27
CA GLU A 105 -9.22 -5.82 -60.30
C GLU A 105 -8.80 -5.75 -58.82
N HIS A 106 -7.49 -5.64 -58.54
CA HIS A 106 -7.02 -5.67 -57.15
C HIS A 106 -7.22 -4.34 -56.41
N GLY A 107 -7.20 -3.22 -57.14
CA GLY A 107 -7.32 -1.88 -56.55
C GLY A 107 -8.71 -1.53 -56.01
N ASP A 108 -9.77 -2.03 -56.64
CA ASP A 108 -11.15 -1.70 -56.25
C ASP A 108 -11.52 -2.36 -54.91
N ARG A 109 -11.08 -3.62 -54.71
CA ARG A 109 -11.36 -4.36 -53.47
C ARG A 109 -10.67 -3.73 -52.25
N GLU A 110 -9.43 -3.26 -52.39
CA GLU A 110 -8.73 -2.60 -51.29
C GLU A 110 -9.40 -1.27 -50.91
N GLN A 111 -9.93 -0.53 -51.89
CA GLN A 111 -10.67 0.70 -51.63
C GLN A 111 -11.98 0.45 -50.87
N ASP A 112 -12.72 -0.60 -51.26
CA ASP A 112 -13.95 -1.02 -50.58
C ASP A 112 -13.68 -1.44 -49.13
N GLU A 113 -12.62 -2.23 -48.90
CA GLU A 113 -12.22 -2.66 -47.55
C GLU A 113 -11.81 -1.47 -46.67
N LEU A 114 -11.08 -0.50 -47.22
CA LEU A 114 -10.71 0.74 -46.52
C LEU A 114 -11.93 1.61 -46.22
N GLN A 115 -12.90 1.69 -47.14
CA GLN A 115 -14.14 2.42 -46.91
C GLN A 115 -14.98 1.77 -45.80
N LEU A 116 -15.06 0.44 -45.78
CA LEU A 116 -15.74 -0.32 -44.73
C LEU A 116 -15.06 -0.12 -43.37
N LEU A 117 -13.72 -0.14 -43.32
CA LEU A 117 -12.96 0.13 -42.09
C LEU A 117 -13.24 1.54 -41.55
N ARG A 118 -13.23 2.56 -42.42
CA ARG A 118 -13.54 3.95 -42.04
C ARG A 118 -14.96 4.10 -41.52
N GLN A 119 -15.93 3.45 -42.18
CA GLN A 119 -17.32 3.46 -41.73
C GLN A 119 -17.45 2.81 -40.35
N SER A 120 -16.83 1.64 -40.16
CA SER A 120 -16.82 0.92 -38.89
C SER A 120 -16.18 1.75 -37.78
N ALA A 121 -15.06 2.42 -38.06
CA ALA A 121 -14.38 3.31 -37.12
C ALA A 121 -15.24 4.53 -36.72
N ARG A 122 -15.99 5.13 -37.66
CA ARG A 122 -16.93 6.23 -37.35
C ARG A 122 -18.09 5.75 -36.48
N THR A 123 -18.65 4.58 -36.77
CA THR A 123 -19.70 3.97 -35.96
C THR A 123 -19.22 3.70 -34.54
N LEU A 124 -18.02 3.11 -34.39
CA LEU A 124 -17.42 2.86 -33.08
C LEU A 124 -17.16 4.17 -32.31
N ARG A 125 -16.66 5.21 -32.98
CA ARG A 125 -16.45 6.54 -32.37
C ARG A 125 -17.76 7.10 -31.83
N GLY A 126 -18.82 7.11 -32.65
CA GLY A 126 -20.13 7.62 -32.26
C GLY A 126 -20.76 6.84 -31.11
N ALA A 127 -20.66 5.51 -31.12
CA ALA A 127 -21.13 4.66 -30.03
C ALA A 127 -20.37 4.93 -28.73
N THR A 128 -19.05 5.08 -28.81
CA THR A 128 -18.21 5.36 -27.62
C THR A 128 -18.49 6.75 -27.05
N GLU A 129 -18.74 7.75 -27.89
CA GLU A 129 -19.14 9.10 -27.43
C GLU A 129 -20.50 9.10 -26.74
N ALA A 130 -21.47 8.35 -27.28
CA ALA A 130 -22.77 8.18 -26.65
C ALA A 130 -22.63 7.48 -25.28
N GLU A 131 -21.79 6.45 -25.19
CA GLU A 131 -21.53 5.73 -23.93
C GLU A 131 -20.88 6.64 -22.88
N ILE A 132 -19.81 7.37 -23.24
CA ILE A 132 -19.16 8.33 -22.34
C ILE A 132 -20.18 9.35 -21.79
N LYS A 133 -21.06 9.86 -22.66
CA LYS A 133 -22.09 10.81 -22.25
C LYS A 133 -23.09 10.17 -21.28
N ALA A 134 -23.57 8.97 -21.59
CA ALA A 134 -24.51 8.25 -20.74
C ALA A 134 -23.93 7.94 -19.35
N GLU A 135 -22.64 7.58 -19.30
CA GLU A 135 -21.94 7.29 -18.05
C GLU A 135 -21.72 8.53 -17.18
N VAL A 136 -21.34 9.67 -17.78
CA VAL A 136 -21.24 10.95 -17.06
C VAL A 136 -22.60 11.37 -16.51
N GLU A 137 -23.66 11.24 -17.30
CA GLU A 137 -25.01 11.59 -16.87
C GLU A 137 -25.46 10.69 -15.71
N ARG A 138 -25.19 9.37 -15.79
CA ARG A 138 -25.51 8.37 -14.77
C ARG A 138 -24.85 8.66 -13.42
N ASP A 139 -23.60 9.08 -13.43
CA ASP A 139 -22.83 9.33 -12.20
C ASP A 139 -22.93 10.79 -11.72
N SER A 140 -23.50 11.69 -12.54
CA SER A 140 -23.74 13.08 -12.16
C SER A 140 -25.03 13.25 -11.36
N ARG A 141 -24.99 14.08 -10.32
CA ARG A 141 -26.17 14.51 -9.56
C ARG A 141 -26.18 16.02 -9.46
N ASP A 142 -27.24 16.65 -9.94
CA ASP A 142 -27.40 18.12 -9.94
C ASP A 142 -26.23 18.85 -10.65
N GLY A 143 -25.66 18.23 -11.69
CA GLY A 143 -24.51 18.75 -12.44
C GLY A 143 -23.15 18.59 -11.74
N VAL A 144 -23.11 17.97 -10.55
CA VAL A 144 -21.89 17.64 -9.84
C VAL A 144 -21.52 16.18 -10.14
N ALA A 145 -20.24 15.94 -10.49
CA ALA A 145 -19.72 14.59 -10.70
C ALA A 145 -19.75 13.77 -9.41
N ALA A 146 -19.74 12.44 -9.54
CA ALA A 146 -19.64 11.53 -8.40
C ALA A 146 -18.41 11.88 -7.52
N VAL A 147 -18.66 12.09 -6.24
CA VAL A 147 -17.62 12.38 -5.26
C VAL A 147 -16.96 11.04 -4.87
N PRO A 148 -15.63 10.91 -4.91
CA PRO A 148 -14.95 9.70 -4.45
C PRO A 148 -15.27 9.43 -2.97
N PRO A 149 -15.32 8.15 -2.53
CA PRO A 149 -15.43 7.85 -1.11
C PRO A 149 -14.24 8.46 -0.36
N LEU A 150 -14.46 8.86 0.89
CA LEU A 150 -13.43 9.49 1.72
C LEU A 150 -12.63 8.42 2.48
N PRO A 151 -11.28 8.44 2.41
CA PRO A 151 -10.48 7.50 3.18
C PRO A 151 -10.59 7.76 4.69
N PRO A 152 -10.38 6.75 5.54
CA PRO A 152 -10.28 6.97 6.99
C PRO A 152 -9.11 7.90 7.32
N SER A 153 -9.15 8.54 8.48
CA SER A 153 -8.18 9.59 8.82
C SER A 153 -6.72 9.11 8.82
N GLY A 154 -5.85 9.95 8.25
CA GLY A 154 -4.41 9.72 8.12
C GLY A 154 -3.99 8.73 7.03
N TRP A 155 -4.91 8.28 6.18
CA TRP A 155 -4.59 7.45 5.01
C TRP A 155 -4.38 8.32 3.76
N ASN A 156 -3.27 8.08 3.06
CA ASN A 156 -2.98 8.67 1.76
C ASN A 156 -3.26 7.63 0.68
N VAL A 157 -3.99 7.97 -0.38
CA VAL A 157 -4.47 7.00 -1.38
C VAL A 157 -3.98 7.40 -2.76
N GLN A 158 -3.37 6.44 -3.46
CA GLN A 158 -2.69 6.65 -4.71
C GLN A 158 -3.09 5.62 -5.75
N HIS A 159 -3.48 6.12 -6.92
CA HIS A 159 -3.89 5.30 -8.05
C HIS A 159 -3.09 5.69 -9.30
N PRO A 160 -2.18 4.83 -9.79
CA PRO A 160 -1.53 5.03 -11.07
C PRO A 160 -2.55 4.88 -12.21
N ALA A 161 -2.71 5.90 -13.06
CA ALA A 161 -3.67 5.85 -14.17
C ALA A 161 -3.42 4.66 -15.10
N GLY A 162 -4.47 3.95 -15.50
CA GLY A 162 -4.38 2.74 -16.32
C GLY A 162 -3.97 1.48 -15.56
N SER A 163 -3.90 1.52 -14.23
CA SER A 163 -3.60 0.36 -13.40
C SER A 163 -4.87 -0.35 -12.95
N ASN A 164 -4.71 -1.54 -12.37
CA ASN A 164 -5.78 -2.35 -11.84
C ASN A 164 -5.68 -2.48 -10.31
N TYR A 165 -5.12 -1.47 -9.65
CA TYR A 165 -4.91 -1.45 -8.21
C TYR A 165 -4.75 -0.02 -7.71
N PHE A 166 -4.96 0.20 -6.42
CA PHE A 166 -4.46 1.38 -5.73
C PHE A 166 -3.64 0.99 -4.52
N VAL A 167 -2.81 1.94 -4.07
CA VAL A 167 -1.98 1.80 -2.88
C VAL A 167 -2.41 2.89 -1.91
N MET A 168 -2.51 2.52 -0.63
CA MET A 168 -2.69 3.50 0.43
C MET A 168 -1.65 3.33 1.52
N THR A 169 -1.25 4.43 2.13
CA THR A 169 -0.22 4.43 3.17
C THR A 169 -0.64 5.23 4.39
N LYS A 170 -0.19 4.75 5.55
CA LYS A 170 -0.37 5.40 6.85
C LYS A 170 0.86 5.16 7.72
N THR A 171 1.31 6.17 8.42
CA THR A 171 2.43 6.06 9.37
C THR A 171 1.91 6.36 10.78
N LEU A 172 2.16 5.43 11.70
CA LEU A 172 1.86 5.57 13.12
C LEU A 172 3.16 5.93 13.87
N CYS A 173 3.37 7.23 14.11
CA CYS A 173 4.54 7.71 14.83
C CYS A 173 4.52 7.24 16.30
N GLY A 174 5.63 6.75 16.84
CA GLY A 174 5.69 6.20 18.20
C GLY A 174 4.93 4.87 18.36
N GLY A 175 4.75 4.14 17.27
CA GLY A 175 4.10 2.83 17.21
C GLY A 175 2.58 2.85 17.41
N ALA A 176 2.01 1.70 17.75
CA ALA A 176 0.56 1.48 17.83
C ALA A 176 -0.19 2.45 18.78
N LYS A 177 0.48 3.05 19.77
CA LYS A 177 -0.15 3.98 20.72
C LYS A 177 -0.71 5.24 20.05
N SER A 178 -0.22 5.59 18.86
CA SER A 178 -0.71 6.74 18.11
C SER A 178 -1.89 6.44 17.20
N ALA A 179 -2.35 5.18 17.16
CA ALA A 179 -3.57 4.80 16.47
C ALA A 179 -4.78 5.55 17.06
N GLU A 180 -5.78 5.76 16.22
CA GLU A 180 -6.90 6.66 16.51
C GLU A 180 -7.72 6.22 17.73
N LEU A 181 -7.96 4.91 17.87
CA LEU A 181 -8.69 4.35 18.99
C LEU A 181 -8.03 4.68 20.34
N HIS A 182 -6.70 4.69 20.39
CA HIS A 182 -5.95 5.04 21.60
C HIS A 182 -5.95 6.55 21.90
N LYS A 183 -6.23 7.39 20.90
CA LYS A 183 -6.37 8.85 21.05
C LYS A 183 -7.76 9.24 21.54
N ARG A 184 -8.79 8.45 21.23
CA ARG A 184 -10.17 8.65 21.70
C ARG A 184 -10.24 8.34 23.20
N ARG A 185 -9.81 9.28 24.02
CA ARG A 185 -10.03 9.26 25.47
C ARG A 185 -11.32 10.02 25.75
N TYR A 186 -12.04 9.58 26.79
CA TYR A 186 -13.08 10.42 27.37
C TYR A 186 -12.41 11.72 27.83
N GLN A 187 -12.60 12.79 27.06
CA GLN A 187 -12.21 14.12 27.49
C GLN A 187 -13.34 14.60 28.39
N SER A 188 -13.07 14.61 29.70
CA SER A 188 -14.04 15.19 30.62
C SER A 188 -14.16 16.68 30.32
N VAL A 189 -15.32 17.27 30.64
CA VAL A 189 -15.49 18.73 30.61
C VAL A 189 -14.38 19.43 31.42
N HIS A 190 -13.88 18.76 32.46
CA HIS A 190 -12.76 19.23 33.26
C HIS A 190 -11.43 19.27 32.47
N ASP A 191 -11.15 18.29 31.61
CA ASP A 191 -9.95 18.29 30.76
C ASP A 191 -9.99 19.41 29.72
N SER A 192 -11.15 19.60 29.07
CA SER A 192 -11.34 20.72 28.14
C SER A 192 -11.17 22.06 28.86
N PHE A 193 -11.70 22.18 30.08
CA PHE A 193 -11.51 23.37 30.91
C PHE A 193 -10.03 23.57 31.28
N LEU A 194 -9.34 22.54 31.76
CA LEU A 194 -7.91 22.62 32.09
C LEU A 194 -7.04 22.97 30.88
N GLN A 195 -7.39 22.46 29.70
CA GLN A 195 -6.71 22.80 28.45
C GLN A 195 -6.94 24.27 28.09
N ALA A 196 -8.19 24.76 28.18
CA ALA A 196 -8.53 26.15 27.94
C ALA A 196 -7.82 27.10 28.94
N VAL A 197 -7.71 26.71 30.22
CA VAL A 197 -6.97 27.47 31.24
C VAL A 197 -5.48 27.53 30.91
N LYS A 198 -4.86 26.41 30.54
CA LYS A 198 -3.44 26.37 30.13
C LYS A 198 -3.20 27.20 28.87
N GLU A 199 -4.10 27.14 27.91
CA GLU A 199 -4.01 27.94 26.69
C GLU A 199 -4.15 29.44 26.99
N SER A 200 -5.11 29.81 27.85
CA SER A 200 -5.27 31.19 28.34
C SER A 200 -4.01 31.69 29.05
N GLN A 201 -3.39 30.87 29.91
CA GLN A 201 -2.11 31.20 30.56
C GLN A 201 -0.98 31.40 29.53
N ARG A 202 -0.86 30.52 28.53
CA ARG A 202 0.13 30.68 27.45
C ARG A 202 -0.09 31.97 26.67
N GLN A 203 -1.35 32.29 26.33
CA GLN A 203 -1.67 33.54 25.64
C GLN A 203 -1.34 34.77 26.49
N ASN A 204 -1.59 34.73 27.80
CA ASN A 204 -1.22 35.81 28.72
C ASN A 204 0.29 35.99 28.80
N MET A 205 1.06 34.90 28.91
CA MET A 205 2.53 34.97 28.88
C MET A 205 3.06 35.58 27.57
N LEU A 206 2.50 35.19 26.43
CA LEU A 206 2.87 35.78 25.13
C LEU A 206 2.51 37.27 25.06
N ARG A 207 1.38 37.69 25.64
CA ARG A 207 0.99 39.11 25.73
C ARG A 207 1.95 39.90 26.63
N ASP A 208 2.35 39.34 27.77
CA ASP A 208 3.29 39.97 28.68
C ASP A 208 4.69 40.07 28.08
N GLN A 209 5.13 39.04 27.36
CA GLN A 209 6.40 39.09 26.61
C GLN A 209 6.37 40.20 25.54
N LYS A 210 5.27 40.33 24.79
CA LYS A 210 5.07 41.43 23.84
C LYS A 210 5.05 42.81 24.53
N ARG A 211 4.43 42.92 25.72
CA ARG A 211 4.44 44.16 26.52
C ARG A 211 5.85 44.53 26.96
N LYS A 212 6.63 43.56 27.47
CA LYS A 212 8.04 43.76 27.86
C LYS A 212 8.90 44.17 26.66
N GLN A 213 8.71 43.55 25.49
CA GLN A 213 9.41 43.96 24.26
C GLN A 213 9.08 45.40 23.84
N ARG A 214 7.81 45.81 23.91
CA ARG A 214 7.40 47.20 23.63
C ARG A 214 8.00 48.20 24.61
N GLN A 215 8.04 47.87 25.91
CA GLN A 215 8.66 48.72 26.93
C GLN A 215 10.18 48.85 26.71
N GLN A 216 10.87 47.77 26.35
CA GLN A 216 12.29 47.82 26.00
C GLN A 216 12.56 48.65 24.74
N GLN A 217 11.72 48.57 23.70
CA GLN A 217 11.82 49.43 22.52
C GLN A 217 11.58 50.90 22.86
N GLN A 218 10.60 51.21 23.72
CA GLN A 218 10.35 52.57 24.17
C GLN A 218 11.48 53.14 25.04
N GLN A 219 12.17 52.31 25.83
CA GLN A 219 13.36 52.74 26.57
C GLN A 219 14.63 52.83 25.71
N LYS A 220 14.71 52.11 24.58
CA LYS A 220 15.81 52.25 23.62
C LYS A 220 15.72 53.52 22.76
N ARG A 221 14.52 54.01 22.44
CA ARG A 221 14.34 55.24 21.63
C ARG A 221 15.01 56.50 22.20
N PRO A 222 14.95 56.79 23.52
CA PRO A 222 15.69 57.91 24.11
C PRO A 222 17.20 57.70 24.11
N ARG A 223 17.66 56.45 24.27
CA ARG A 223 19.10 56.13 24.29
C ARG A 223 19.75 56.13 22.92
N GLU A 224 19.04 55.81 21.84
CA GLU A 224 19.59 55.93 20.47
C GLU A 224 19.71 57.40 20.03
N GLN A 225 18.82 58.29 20.50
CA GLN A 225 18.98 59.75 20.28
C GLN A 225 20.13 60.36 21.09
N GLN A 226 20.52 59.77 22.24
CA GLN A 226 21.74 60.16 22.96
C GLN A 226 23.01 59.42 22.50
N ALA A 227 22.91 58.18 22.01
CA ALA A 227 24.06 57.40 21.55
C ALA A 227 24.55 57.80 20.15
N GLN A 228 23.75 58.48 19.33
CA GLN A 228 24.26 59.15 18.12
C GLN A 228 25.23 60.32 18.44
N ALA A 229 25.27 60.81 19.68
CA ALA A 229 26.28 61.77 20.14
C ALA A 229 27.52 61.11 20.77
N GLN A 230 27.53 59.80 21.00
CA GLN A 230 28.64 59.09 21.69
C GLN A 230 29.21 57.89 20.91
N HIS A 231 28.82 57.68 19.65
CA HIS A 231 29.39 56.64 18.79
C HIS A 231 30.73 57.04 18.14
N ARG A 232 31.65 57.59 18.96
CA ARG A 232 33.10 57.54 18.74
C ARG A 232 33.71 57.10 20.06
N LEU A 233 34.34 55.91 20.05
CA LEU A 233 35.06 55.24 21.15
C LEU A 233 34.19 54.34 22.06
N ALA A 234 33.92 53.11 21.61
CA ALA A 234 34.07 51.89 22.42
C ALA A 234 33.52 50.70 21.64
N ALA A 235 34.40 50.06 20.86
CA ALA A 235 34.27 48.65 20.55
C ALA A 235 34.82 47.85 21.74
N ILE A 236 34.33 46.61 21.90
CA ILE A 236 34.77 45.57 22.84
C ILE A 236 34.05 45.59 24.19
N SER A 237 32.90 44.90 24.27
CA SER A 237 32.59 43.99 25.38
C SER A 237 31.34 43.16 25.02
N GLY A 238 31.54 41.86 24.79
CA GLY A 238 30.47 40.89 24.58
C GLY A 238 29.97 40.38 25.94
N GLY A 239 28.66 40.48 26.17
CA GLY A 239 28.00 39.97 27.36
C GLY A 239 26.99 38.88 27.00
N GLU A 240 27.29 37.65 27.42
CA GLU A 240 26.40 36.50 27.33
C GLU A 240 25.20 36.67 28.29
N SER A 241 23.99 36.62 27.73
CA SER A 241 22.73 36.75 28.47
C SER A 241 22.15 35.36 28.74
N LEU A 242 22.37 34.84 29.95
CA LEU A 242 21.72 33.63 30.48
C LEU A 242 20.20 33.86 30.60
N GLN A 243 19.41 33.30 29.69
CA GLN A 243 17.95 33.23 29.82
C GLN A 243 17.58 32.03 30.68
N ALA A 244 17.18 32.27 31.92
CA ALA A 244 16.55 31.27 32.78
C ALA A 244 15.13 30.95 32.28
N THR A 245 14.94 29.77 31.72
CA THR A 245 13.64 29.22 31.34
C THR A 245 12.95 28.69 32.60
N SER A 246 12.02 29.46 33.16
CA SER A 246 11.17 28.99 34.27
C SER A 246 10.17 27.96 33.77
N LEU A 247 10.43 26.67 34.03
CA LEU A 247 9.48 25.60 33.77
C LEU A 247 8.34 25.66 34.79
N SER A 248 7.09 25.65 34.31
CA SER A 248 5.90 25.67 35.16
C SER A 248 5.72 24.34 35.90
N GLN A 249 5.84 24.34 37.22
CA GLN A 249 5.63 23.18 38.10
C GLN A 249 4.17 22.70 38.04
N LYS A 250 3.95 21.39 37.84
CA LYS A 250 2.62 20.76 37.96
C LYS A 250 2.38 20.40 39.43
N MET A 251 1.26 20.83 39.98
CA MET A 251 0.84 20.53 41.36
C MET A 251 -0.21 19.39 41.35
N VAL A 252 -0.15 18.46 42.30
CA VAL A 252 -1.13 17.39 42.53
C VAL A 252 -1.64 17.45 43.97
N VAL A 253 -2.90 17.11 44.18
CA VAL A 253 -3.53 17.04 45.50
C VAL A 253 -3.25 15.67 46.12
N ASP A 254 -2.52 15.65 47.23
CA ASP A 254 -2.16 14.46 48.00
C ASP A 254 -2.98 14.40 49.30
N TYR A 255 -3.40 13.19 49.66
CA TYR A 255 -4.15 12.87 50.89
C TYR A 255 -3.39 11.90 51.81
N SER A 256 -2.13 11.55 51.49
CA SER A 256 -1.34 10.53 52.20
C SER A 256 -0.83 10.92 53.60
N GLY A 257 -1.14 12.12 54.09
CA GLY A 257 -0.75 12.53 55.44
C GLY A 257 -1.56 11.83 56.53
N GLU A 258 -0.92 11.49 57.66
CA GLU A 258 -1.54 10.81 58.82
C GLU A 258 -2.79 11.50 59.40
N ASN A 259 -3.04 12.76 59.02
CA ASN A 259 -4.28 13.47 59.31
C ASN A 259 -5.12 13.64 58.03
N GLN A 260 -5.96 12.65 57.74
CA GLN A 260 -6.81 12.49 56.53
C GLN A 260 -7.85 13.60 56.25
N ARG A 261 -7.76 14.78 56.88
CA ARG A 261 -8.77 15.85 56.77
C ARG A 261 -8.34 17.05 55.93
N ARG A 262 -7.12 17.07 55.37
CA ARG A 262 -6.65 18.23 54.61
C ARG A 262 -5.94 17.82 53.32
N ALA A 263 -6.56 18.17 52.19
CA ALA A 263 -5.93 18.15 50.88
C ALA A 263 -4.68 19.05 50.89
N MET A 264 -3.50 18.50 50.60
CA MET A 264 -2.28 19.27 50.41
C MET A 264 -1.87 19.25 48.94
N LEU A 265 -1.67 20.43 48.36
CA LEU A 265 -1.07 20.56 47.03
C LEU A 265 0.42 20.30 47.17
N ARG A 266 0.89 19.15 46.70
CA ARG A 266 2.31 18.85 46.57
C ARG A 266 2.72 19.06 45.12
N GLU A 267 3.98 19.46 44.92
CA GLU A 267 4.58 19.38 43.60
C GLU A 267 4.50 17.92 43.17
N MET A 268 3.95 17.68 41.98
CA MET A 268 3.99 16.35 41.41
C MET A 268 5.46 16.06 41.18
N GLU A 269 6.07 15.23 42.03
CA GLU A 269 7.21 14.43 41.62
C GLU A 269 6.69 13.65 40.41
N THR A 270 6.83 14.24 39.22
CA THR A 270 6.64 13.49 37.98
C THR A 270 7.54 12.29 38.19
N PRO A 271 7.05 11.04 38.20
CA PRO A 271 7.93 9.89 38.40
C PRO A 271 9.07 10.07 37.40
N HIS A 272 10.25 10.44 37.90
CA HIS A 272 11.39 11.00 37.13
C HIS A 272 12.06 9.90 36.27
N GLY A 273 11.32 8.85 35.94
CA GLY A 273 11.83 7.66 35.28
C GLY A 273 10.75 6.69 34.89
N ALA A 274 9.51 7.12 34.64
CA ALA A 274 8.70 6.36 33.67
C ALA A 274 9.37 6.62 32.32
N GLU A 275 10.45 5.87 32.04
CA GLU A 275 11.20 5.94 30.80
C GLU A 275 10.17 5.97 29.68
N VAL A 276 10.13 7.08 28.96
CA VAL A 276 9.30 7.19 27.77
C VAL A 276 9.94 6.22 26.79
N VAL A 277 9.45 4.99 26.79
CA VAL A 277 9.91 3.96 25.86
C VAL A 277 9.51 4.46 24.48
N GLU A 278 10.48 5.05 23.78
CA GLU A 278 10.34 5.43 22.39
C GLU A 278 10.13 4.14 21.59
N ARG A 279 8.91 4.01 21.06
CA ARG A 279 8.56 2.89 20.20
C ARG A 279 8.89 3.25 18.76
N MET A 280 9.31 2.25 17.99
CA MET A 280 9.48 2.37 16.55
C MET A 280 8.21 2.86 15.87
N ASP A 281 8.38 3.65 14.81
CA ASP A 281 7.29 4.06 13.94
C ASP A 281 6.78 2.84 13.17
N VAL A 282 5.48 2.79 12.92
CA VAL A 282 4.86 1.72 12.13
C VAL A 282 4.36 2.29 10.81
N HIS A 283 4.89 1.76 9.70
CA HIS A 283 4.45 2.09 8.35
C HIS A 283 3.52 1.01 7.83
N LEU A 284 2.30 1.42 7.49
CA LEU A 284 1.27 0.59 6.90
C LEU A 284 1.19 0.92 5.42
N THR A 285 1.16 -0.11 4.59
CA THR A 285 0.91 -0.02 3.15
C THR A 285 -0.15 -1.03 2.79
N VAL A 286 -1.32 -0.57 2.33
CA VAL A 286 -2.35 -1.47 1.80
C VAL A 286 -2.28 -1.42 0.28
N PHE A 287 -2.21 -2.60 -0.32
CA PHE A 287 -2.34 -2.80 -1.75
C PHE A 287 -3.70 -3.43 -2.05
N ALA A 288 -4.51 -2.74 -2.83
CA ALA A 288 -5.87 -3.15 -3.16
C ALA A 288 -6.01 -3.32 -4.68
N PRO A 289 -5.90 -4.54 -5.21
CA PRO A 289 -6.16 -4.82 -6.62
C PRO A 289 -7.66 -4.83 -6.91
N PHE A 290 -8.07 -4.61 -8.16
CA PHE A 290 -9.47 -4.75 -8.60
C PHE A 290 -9.82 -6.23 -8.82
N ARG A 291 -9.71 -7.03 -7.75
CA ARG A 291 -10.03 -8.46 -7.72
C ARG A 291 -11.25 -8.69 -6.83
N VAL A 292 -12.41 -8.35 -7.38
CA VAL A 292 -13.71 -8.55 -6.74
C VAL A 292 -14.50 -9.57 -7.55
N TYR A 293 -15.02 -10.61 -6.89
CA TYR A 293 -15.91 -11.58 -7.54
C TYR A 293 -16.94 -12.14 -6.56
N ASP A 294 -17.97 -12.76 -7.14
CA ASP A 294 -19.05 -13.42 -6.42
C ASP A 294 -18.86 -14.95 -6.59
N PRO A 295 -18.38 -15.67 -5.57
CA PRO A 295 -18.15 -17.12 -5.63
C PRO A 295 -19.46 -17.92 -5.80
N SER A 296 -20.61 -17.36 -5.41
CA SER A 296 -21.92 -18.03 -5.53
C SER A 296 -22.32 -18.31 -6.98
N LEU A 297 -21.72 -17.57 -7.93
CA LEU A 297 -21.92 -17.77 -9.36
C LEU A 297 -21.24 -19.04 -9.88
N GLN A 298 -20.15 -19.47 -9.25
CA GLN A 298 -19.47 -20.72 -9.60
C GLN A 298 -19.99 -21.89 -8.75
N ASP A 299 -20.25 -21.63 -7.47
CA ASP A 299 -20.77 -22.61 -6.53
C ASP A 299 -21.98 -22.03 -5.77
N PRO A 300 -23.22 -22.36 -6.18
CA PRO A 300 -24.43 -21.86 -5.54
C PRO A 300 -24.59 -22.24 -4.06
N THR A 301 -23.78 -23.17 -3.54
CA THR A 301 -23.79 -23.52 -2.11
C THR A 301 -23.04 -22.52 -1.25
N VAL A 302 -22.21 -21.66 -1.86
CA VAL A 302 -21.46 -20.62 -1.19
C VAL A 302 -22.32 -19.36 -1.04
N ASP A 303 -22.77 -19.07 0.19
CA ASP A 303 -23.54 -17.87 0.53
C ASP A 303 -22.63 -16.63 0.74
N ILE A 304 -21.86 -16.31 -0.29
CA ILE A 304 -20.99 -15.12 -0.34
C ILE A 304 -21.34 -14.37 -1.62
N CYS A 305 -21.88 -13.17 -1.48
CA CYS A 305 -22.25 -12.31 -2.61
C CYS A 305 -21.07 -11.48 -3.11
N GLU A 306 -20.13 -11.16 -2.23
CA GLU A 306 -18.97 -10.35 -2.57
C GLU A 306 -17.74 -10.85 -1.84
N TRP A 307 -16.71 -11.16 -2.62
CA TRP A 307 -15.37 -11.43 -2.14
C TRP A 307 -14.41 -10.44 -2.78
N SER A 308 -13.74 -9.64 -1.95
CA SER A 308 -12.69 -8.72 -2.38
C SER A 308 -11.41 -8.96 -1.58
N SER A 309 -10.27 -9.14 -2.24
CA SER A 309 -8.98 -9.32 -1.55
C SER A 309 -8.09 -8.10 -1.63
N PHE A 310 -7.36 -7.84 -0.54
CA PHE A 310 -6.31 -6.83 -0.48
C PHE A 310 -5.21 -7.25 0.49
N ASP A 311 -4.00 -6.74 0.28
CA ASP A 311 -2.81 -7.10 1.05
C ASP A 311 -2.37 -5.91 1.91
N VAL A 312 -1.98 -6.16 3.16
CA VAL A 312 -1.46 -5.14 4.08
C VAL A 312 -0.03 -5.47 4.48
N LEU A 313 0.88 -4.56 4.22
CA LEU A 313 2.28 -4.68 4.57
C LEU A 313 2.62 -3.73 5.71
N VAL A 314 3.11 -4.29 6.80
CA VAL A 314 3.44 -3.60 8.04
C VAL A 314 4.96 -3.63 8.23
N ARG A 315 5.57 -2.44 8.24
CA ARG A 315 7.00 -2.24 8.49
C ARG A 315 7.21 -1.39 9.73
N LYS A 316 8.35 -1.55 10.38
CA LYS A 316 8.77 -0.72 11.52
C LYS A 316 10.10 -0.07 11.24
N THR A 317 10.28 1.16 11.69
CA THR A 317 11.54 1.93 11.54
C THR A 317 11.85 2.64 12.85
N THR A 318 13.14 2.80 13.17
CA THR A 318 13.50 3.71 14.26
C THR A 318 13.28 5.17 13.82
N PRO A 319 12.78 6.03 14.72
CA PRO A 319 12.67 7.45 14.43
C PRO A 319 14.08 8.05 14.23
N ALA A 320 14.25 8.84 13.17
CA ALA A 320 15.55 9.39 12.77
C ALA A 320 16.13 10.47 13.72
N ASP A 321 15.36 10.90 14.73
CA ASP A 321 15.58 12.17 15.43
C ASP A 321 16.47 12.09 16.69
N GLY A 322 17.10 10.96 16.98
CA GLY A 322 17.90 10.76 18.19
C GLY A 322 19.38 11.17 18.11
N ARG A 323 19.78 12.13 17.26
CA ARG A 323 21.20 12.44 16.95
C ARG A 323 22.00 13.10 18.10
N GLY A 324 21.56 12.99 19.36
CA GLY A 324 22.10 13.76 20.48
C GLY A 324 22.51 12.98 21.73
N SER A 325 22.39 11.65 21.79
CA SER A 325 22.70 10.91 23.03
C SER A 325 23.70 9.77 22.80
N GLU A 326 24.91 10.11 22.37
CA GLU A 326 26.04 9.16 22.21
C GLU A 326 26.56 8.56 23.54
N GLY A 327 26.04 8.97 24.70
CA GLY A 327 26.55 8.56 26.02
C GLY A 327 25.70 7.58 26.83
N GLY A 328 24.53 7.15 26.35
CA GLY A 328 23.63 6.28 27.10
C GLY A 328 24.02 4.80 27.01
N THR A 329 24.30 4.15 28.14
CA THR A 329 24.50 2.69 28.23
C THR A 329 23.36 1.95 27.53
N ARG A 330 23.63 1.36 26.37
CA ARG A 330 22.63 0.61 25.58
C ARG A 330 22.05 -0.50 26.44
N SER A 331 20.79 -0.35 26.83
CA SER A 331 20.06 -1.42 27.52
C SER A 331 20.02 -2.66 26.61
N PRO A 332 20.38 -3.86 27.09
CA PRO A 332 20.34 -5.10 26.30
C PRO A 332 18.92 -5.47 25.83
N LEU A 333 17.88 -4.88 26.44
CA LEU A 333 16.49 -4.99 26.01
C LEU A 333 16.20 -4.25 24.69
N ASN A 334 17.10 -3.37 24.23
CA ASN A 334 16.99 -2.69 22.94
C ASN A 334 17.46 -3.54 21.75
N SER A 335 17.80 -4.81 21.97
CA SER A 335 18.32 -5.74 20.94
C SER A 335 17.34 -6.05 19.79
N VAL A 336 16.04 -5.84 19.99
CA VAL A 336 15.01 -6.11 18.96
C VAL A 336 15.01 -5.05 17.85
N ALA A 337 15.31 -3.79 18.17
CA ALA A 337 15.31 -2.72 17.18
C ALA A 337 16.38 -2.93 16.08
N PRO A 338 17.66 -3.23 16.43
CA PRO A 338 18.67 -3.61 15.45
C PRO A 338 18.24 -4.81 14.61
N PHE A 339 17.66 -5.85 15.22
CA PHE A 339 17.24 -7.04 14.47
C PHE A 339 16.19 -6.69 13.39
N VAL A 340 15.16 -5.91 13.74
CA VAL A 340 14.11 -5.51 12.80
C VAL A 340 14.68 -4.68 11.65
N GLU A 341 15.66 -3.82 11.90
CA GLU A 341 16.30 -2.98 10.88
C GLU A 341 17.30 -3.75 10.01
N GLU A 342 18.14 -4.58 10.64
CA GLU A 342 19.16 -5.40 9.96
C GLU A 342 18.49 -6.45 9.06
N SER A 343 17.50 -7.17 9.58
CA SER A 343 16.78 -8.21 8.85
C SER A 343 15.67 -7.66 7.95
N ALA A 344 15.34 -6.37 8.07
CA ALA A 344 14.15 -5.74 7.49
C ALA A 344 12.88 -6.60 7.68
N LEU A 345 12.64 -7.04 8.92
CA LEU A 345 11.47 -7.88 9.22
C LEU A 345 10.18 -7.08 8.98
N CYS A 346 9.31 -7.63 8.14
CA CYS A 346 7.98 -7.08 7.90
C CYS A 346 6.90 -8.13 8.05
N MET A 347 5.69 -7.68 8.37
CA MET A 347 4.51 -8.53 8.47
C MET A 347 3.60 -8.23 7.28
N LEU A 348 3.33 -9.24 6.47
CA LEU A 348 2.38 -9.19 5.38
C LEU A 348 1.10 -9.92 5.81
N VAL A 349 -0.01 -9.19 5.81
CA VAL A 349 -1.32 -9.69 6.18
C VAL A 349 -2.20 -9.67 4.94
N ARG A 350 -2.61 -10.83 4.45
CA ARG A 350 -3.59 -10.90 3.37
C ARG A 350 -4.98 -10.88 3.95
N LEU A 351 -5.78 -9.89 3.54
CA LEU A 351 -7.13 -9.67 4.00
C LEU A 351 -8.13 -9.91 2.87
N ALA A 352 -9.38 -10.14 3.26
CA ALA A 352 -10.52 -10.14 2.36
C ALA A 352 -11.72 -9.48 3.01
N SER A 353 -12.52 -8.78 2.20
CA SER A 353 -13.90 -8.42 2.52
C SER A 353 -14.81 -9.53 2.02
N VAL A 354 -15.56 -10.15 2.92
CA VAL A 354 -16.56 -11.18 2.62
C VAL A 354 -17.91 -10.64 3.05
N ASN A 355 -18.75 -10.20 2.11
CA ASN A 355 -20.00 -9.50 2.41
C ASN A 355 -19.81 -8.31 3.38
N SER A 356 -18.80 -7.48 3.13
CA SER A 356 -18.39 -6.35 3.99
C SER A 356 -17.82 -6.74 5.36
N GLU A 357 -17.60 -8.03 5.63
CA GLU A 357 -16.91 -8.53 6.81
C GLU A 357 -15.41 -8.70 6.53
N MET A 358 -14.56 -8.06 7.31
CA MET A 358 -13.11 -8.20 7.18
C MET A 358 -12.64 -9.56 7.73
N ARG A 359 -12.07 -10.40 6.86
CA ARG A 359 -11.49 -11.69 7.21
C ARG A 359 -10.00 -11.74 6.88
N ILE A 360 -9.25 -12.37 7.76
CA ILE A 360 -7.82 -12.62 7.56
C ILE A 360 -7.68 -13.90 6.75
N ARG A 361 -6.89 -13.88 5.67
CA ARG A 361 -6.59 -15.07 4.87
C ARG A 361 -5.33 -15.75 5.39
N PHE A 362 -4.25 -14.99 5.56
CA PHE A 362 -3.03 -15.48 6.19
C PHE A 362 -2.13 -14.33 6.67
N ILE A 363 -1.15 -14.66 7.50
CA ILE A 363 -0.14 -13.75 8.04
C ILE A 363 1.23 -14.34 7.75
N GLN A 364 2.02 -13.64 6.96
CA GLN A 364 3.40 -13.97 6.62
C GLN A 364 4.35 -13.00 7.31
N PHE A 365 5.47 -13.50 7.80
CA PHE A 365 6.59 -12.68 8.24
C PHE A 365 7.68 -12.82 7.20
N LEU A 366 8.12 -11.71 6.61
CA LEU A 366 9.08 -11.69 5.52
C LEU A 366 10.32 -10.92 5.95
N SER A 367 11.50 -11.44 5.63
CA SER A 367 12.79 -10.82 5.98
C SER A 367 13.79 -10.90 4.84
N ARG A 368 14.90 -10.16 4.96
CA ARG A 368 16.05 -10.27 4.04
C ARG A 368 16.64 -11.68 4.02
N HIS A 369 16.61 -12.39 5.14
CA HIS A 369 17.15 -13.76 5.22
C HIS A 369 16.35 -14.73 4.35
N GLU A 370 15.02 -14.61 4.31
CA GLU A 370 14.19 -15.44 3.44
C GLU A 370 14.43 -15.12 1.97
N ALA A 371 14.51 -13.82 1.62
CA ALA A 371 14.83 -13.40 0.27
C ALA A 371 16.22 -13.91 -0.18
N GLN A 372 17.22 -13.85 0.71
CA GLN A 372 18.55 -14.39 0.47
C GLN A 372 18.52 -15.91 0.32
N ALA A 373 17.76 -16.62 1.16
CA ALA A 373 17.60 -18.07 1.04
C ALA A 373 17.00 -18.47 -0.32
N LEU A 374 15.95 -17.76 -0.77
CA LEU A 374 15.37 -17.95 -2.10
C LEU A 374 16.37 -17.68 -3.24
N GLU A 375 17.25 -16.69 -3.07
CA GLU A 375 18.27 -16.34 -4.06
C GLU A 375 19.45 -17.32 -4.09
N GLU A 376 19.87 -17.85 -2.94
CA GLU A 376 21.16 -18.53 -2.82
C GLU A 376 21.05 -20.03 -2.54
N HIS A 377 20.09 -20.51 -1.73
CA HIS A 377 20.26 -21.81 -1.05
C HIS A 377 19.03 -22.73 -0.94
N VAL A 378 17.86 -22.34 -1.43
CA VAL A 378 16.62 -23.15 -1.31
C VAL A 378 16.71 -24.53 -1.98
N CYS A 379 17.46 -24.66 -3.07
CA CYS A 379 17.63 -25.90 -3.82
C CYS A 379 19.06 -26.43 -3.71
N PHE A 380 19.38 -27.17 -2.64
CA PHE A 380 20.69 -27.83 -2.44
C PHE A 380 21.90 -26.89 -2.60
N GLY A 381 21.82 -25.68 -2.02
CA GLY A 381 22.86 -24.67 -2.13
C GLY A 381 22.80 -23.82 -3.40
N GLN A 382 21.71 -23.93 -4.16
CA GLN A 382 21.34 -23.01 -5.24
C GLN A 382 20.03 -22.29 -4.91
N GLY A 383 19.79 -21.12 -5.52
CA GLY A 383 18.50 -20.43 -5.42
C GLY A 383 17.36 -21.14 -6.12
N GLU A 384 16.13 -20.69 -5.88
CA GLU A 384 14.94 -21.19 -6.55
C GLU A 384 14.93 -20.73 -8.03
N PRO A 385 14.93 -21.65 -9.01
CA PRO A 385 15.10 -21.29 -10.42
C PRO A 385 14.05 -20.31 -10.96
N GLY A 386 12.78 -20.45 -10.56
CA GLY A 386 11.69 -19.57 -10.95
C GLY A 386 11.88 -18.15 -10.42
N PHE A 387 12.21 -18.01 -9.14
CA PHE A 387 12.50 -16.75 -8.47
C PHE A 387 13.69 -16.03 -9.10
N LEU A 388 14.78 -16.74 -9.40
CA LEU A 388 15.95 -16.18 -10.07
C LEU A 388 15.62 -15.68 -11.49
N GLU A 389 14.78 -16.40 -12.23
CA GLU A 389 14.30 -15.96 -13.55
C GLU A 389 13.41 -14.71 -13.45
N LEU A 390 12.53 -14.64 -12.45
CA LEU A 390 11.73 -13.43 -12.18
C LEU A 390 12.61 -12.23 -11.85
N MET A 391 13.63 -12.40 -11.01
CA MET A 391 14.62 -11.35 -10.72
C MET A 391 15.35 -10.89 -11.98
N ARG A 392 15.79 -11.83 -12.83
CA ARG A 392 16.45 -11.52 -14.11
C ARG A 392 15.55 -10.68 -15.02
N ARG A 393 14.28 -11.08 -15.19
CA ARG A 393 13.30 -10.33 -16.00
C ARG A 393 13.01 -8.95 -15.44
N ARG A 394 12.87 -8.81 -14.13
CA ARG A 394 12.64 -7.51 -13.49
C ARG A 394 13.78 -6.53 -13.78
N ARG A 395 15.03 -7.00 -13.74
CA ARG A 395 16.21 -6.17 -14.11
C ARG A 395 16.16 -5.71 -15.56
N GLN A 396 15.66 -6.53 -16.48
CA GLN A 396 15.49 -6.17 -17.90
C GLN A 396 14.35 -5.17 -18.11
N VAL A 397 13.21 -5.37 -17.46
CA VAL A 397 12.01 -4.51 -17.61
C VAL A 397 12.20 -3.13 -16.98
N GLY A 398 12.94 -3.04 -15.87
CA GLY A 398 13.24 -1.78 -15.19
C GLY A 398 14.01 -0.78 -16.08
N ALA A 399 14.75 -1.26 -17.08
CA ALA A 399 15.46 -0.40 -18.03
C ALA A 399 14.57 0.12 -19.19
N ALA A 400 13.45 -0.57 -19.49
CA ALA A 400 12.65 -0.32 -20.69
C ALA A 400 11.30 0.37 -20.43
N THR A 401 10.80 0.34 -19.19
CA THR A 401 9.47 0.87 -18.88
C THR A 401 9.54 2.38 -18.59
N ARG A 402 8.94 3.17 -19.49
CA ARG A 402 8.82 4.62 -19.32
C ARG A 402 7.97 4.94 -18.07
N PRO A 403 8.46 5.81 -17.15
CA PRO A 403 7.78 6.13 -15.92
C PRO A 403 6.73 7.23 -16.17
N PHE A 404 5.66 6.93 -16.90
CA PHE A 404 4.61 7.93 -17.15
C PHE A 404 3.23 7.31 -17.10
N ARG A 405 2.83 6.89 -15.91
CA ARG A 405 1.41 6.89 -15.54
C ARG A 405 1.21 8.07 -14.60
N SER A 406 0.27 8.95 -14.94
CA SER A 406 -0.10 10.03 -14.04
C SER A 406 -0.60 9.40 -12.74
N LEU A 407 -0.03 9.83 -11.62
CA LEU A 407 -0.43 9.35 -10.31
C LEU A 407 -1.57 10.22 -9.79
N ARG A 408 -2.76 9.65 -9.67
CA ARG A 408 -3.90 10.32 -9.05
C ARG A 408 -3.85 10.12 -7.54
N ARG A 409 -4.18 11.17 -6.79
CA ARG A 409 -4.23 11.14 -5.32
C ARG A 409 -5.66 11.36 -4.86
N TYR A 410 -6.10 10.52 -3.93
CA TYR A 410 -7.42 10.56 -3.30
C TYR A 410 -7.23 10.64 -1.77
N ASP A 411 -6.32 11.52 -1.35
CA ASP A 411 -5.92 11.69 0.04
C ASP A 411 -7.04 12.34 0.87
N GLU A 412 -7.04 12.10 2.19
CA GLU A 412 -7.96 12.76 3.13
C GLU A 412 -7.90 14.29 2.98
N PRO A 413 -9.03 15.00 2.83
CA PRO A 413 -9.05 16.46 2.65
C PRO A 413 -8.32 17.23 3.75
N LEU A 414 -8.37 16.75 5.00
CA LEU A 414 -7.68 17.37 6.13
C LEU A 414 -6.16 17.20 6.07
N ALA A 415 -5.68 16.06 5.59
CA ALA A 415 -4.25 15.80 5.41
C ALA A 415 -3.65 16.72 4.34
N GLN A 416 -4.44 17.16 3.35
CA GLN A 416 -3.99 18.11 2.33
C GLN A 416 -3.82 19.53 2.88
N LEU A 417 -4.65 19.93 3.85
CA LEU A 417 -4.59 21.27 4.47
C LEU A 417 -3.50 21.38 5.53
N GLN A 418 -3.14 20.27 6.16
CA GLN A 418 -2.08 20.25 7.14
C GLN A 418 -0.74 20.25 6.40
N GLU A 419 -0.23 21.45 6.06
CA GLU A 419 1.11 21.61 5.48
C GLU A 419 2.13 20.92 6.38
N VAL A 420 2.58 19.75 5.94
CA VAL A 420 3.65 19.01 6.57
C VAL A 420 4.87 19.95 6.61
N PRO A 421 5.44 20.23 7.80
CA PRO A 421 6.61 21.08 7.95
C PRO A 421 7.69 20.66 6.96
N ALA A 422 8.36 21.62 6.33
CA ALA A 422 9.26 21.38 5.19
C ALA A 422 10.34 20.29 5.44
N GLY A 423 10.67 19.98 6.70
CA GLY A 423 11.56 18.87 7.08
C GLY A 423 11.00 17.45 6.86
N GLN A 424 9.68 17.25 6.89
CA GLN A 424 9.05 15.93 6.68
C GLN A 424 8.66 15.67 5.21
N LYS A 425 8.76 16.68 4.33
CA LYS A 425 8.54 16.52 2.87
C LYS A 425 9.51 15.52 2.21
N ALA A 426 10.67 15.26 2.81
CA ALA A 426 11.64 14.28 2.30
C ALA A 426 11.18 12.81 2.50
N LEU A 427 10.33 12.55 3.51
CA LEU A 427 9.77 11.22 3.79
C LEU A 427 8.39 11.00 3.15
N ALA A 428 7.67 12.08 2.82
CA ALA A 428 6.47 12.05 1.96
C ALA A 428 6.81 11.87 0.46
N GLY A 429 8.01 11.34 0.16
CA GLY A 429 8.34 10.83 -1.16
C GLY A 429 7.27 9.84 -1.61
N ASN A 430 7.12 9.70 -2.93
CA ASN A 430 6.19 8.76 -3.53
C ASN A 430 6.27 7.43 -2.75
N PRO A 431 5.20 6.88 -2.14
CA PRO A 431 5.27 5.60 -1.44
C PRO A 431 5.64 4.47 -2.39
N LEU A 432 5.44 4.66 -3.71
CA LEU A 432 6.01 3.82 -4.77
C LEU A 432 7.55 3.97 -4.90
N ASN A 433 8.12 5.07 -4.40
CA ASN A 433 9.56 5.32 -4.18
C ASN A 433 9.97 5.09 -2.71
N LEU A 434 9.41 4.07 -2.04
CA LEU A 434 10.08 3.43 -0.88
C LEU A 434 11.51 2.96 -1.23
N ASN A 435 11.91 3.10 -2.50
CA ASN A 435 13.19 2.77 -3.11
C ASN A 435 14.38 3.65 -2.72
N SER A 436 14.20 4.81 -2.09
CA SER A 436 15.37 5.63 -1.73
C SER A 436 16.15 5.10 -0.52
N GLN A 437 15.54 4.30 0.36
CA GLN A 437 16.26 3.53 1.40
C GLN A 437 16.60 2.09 0.95
N GLN A 438 16.17 1.69 -0.25
CA GLN A 438 16.35 0.32 -0.76
C GLN A 438 17.75 0.01 -1.30
N GLY A 439 18.65 0.99 -1.41
CA GLY A 439 20.05 0.70 -1.79
C GLY A 439 20.73 -0.35 -0.90
N ALA A 440 20.22 -0.56 0.33
CA ALA A 440 20.67 -1.60 1.26
C ALA A 440 19.82 -2.90 1.25
N CYS A 441 18.60 -2.86 0.73
CA CYS A 441 17.72 -4.04 0.65
C CYS A 441 17.91 -4.69 -0.72
N GLY A 442 18.66 -5.79 -0.82
CA GLY A 442 18.94 -6.44 -2.10
C GLY A 442 17.70 -6.70 -2.98
N THR A 443 17.92 -6.80 -4.30
CA THR A 443 16.84 -6.92 -5.31
C THR A 443 15.85 -8.06 -5.08
N ALA A 444 16.28 -9.15 -4.43
CA ALA A 444 15.42 -10.27 -4.04
C ALA A 444 14.34 -9.84 -3.03
N TYR A 445 14.72 -9.07 -2.01
CA TYR A 445 13.79 -8.60 -0.98
C TYR A 445 12.76 -7.62 -1.53
N GLU A 446 13.14 -6.78 -2.49
CA GLU A 446 12.21 -5.92 -3.21
C GLU A 446 11.21 -6.71 -4.07
N LEU A 447 11.61 -7.85 -4.65
CA LEU A 447 10.69 -8.72 -5.38
C LEU A 447 9.70 -9.38 -4.42
N LEU A 448 10.18 -9.80 -3.26
CA LEU A 448 9.35 -10.43 -2.23
C LEU A 448 8.32 -9.46 -1.62
N THR A 449 8.73 -8.21 -1.33
CA THR A 449 7.92 -7.26 -0.55
C THR A 449 7.37 -6.06 -1.33
N GLY A 450 7.91 -5.75 -2.51
CA GLY A 450 7.52 -4.56 -3.30
C GLY A 450 6.59 -4.86 -4.47
N CYS A 451 6.63 -6.07 -4.99
CA CYS A 451 5.79 -6.48 -6.12
C CYS A 451 4.46 -7.04 -5.61
N PHE A 452 3.37 -6.34 -5.85
CA PHE A 452 2.02 -6.88 -5.70
C PHE A 452 1.43 -7.37 -7.04
N ASP A 453 2.32 -7.68 -7.97
CA ASP A 453 1.98 -8.38 -9.22
C ASP A 453 2.04 -9.91 -9.02
N SER A 454 1.79 -10.66 -10.09
CA SER A 454 1.89 -12.12 -10.08
C SER A 454 3.28 -12.64 -9.70
N ASN A 455 4.34 -11.87 -9.97
CA ASN A 455 5.72 -12.30 -9.69
C ASN A 455 5.99 -12.27 -8.19
N GLY A 456 5.57 -11.19 -7.52
CA GLY A 456 5.64 -11.12 -6.06
C GLY A 456 4.69 -12.11 -5.39
N GLU A 457 3.51 -12.36 -5.95
CA GLU A 457 2.61 -13.41 -5.45
C GLU A 457 3.26 -14.79 -5.49
N TYR A 458 3.83 -15.19 -6.64
CA TYR A 458 4.58 -16.44 -6.75
C TYR A 458 5.74 -16.49 -5.75
N SER A 459 6.54 -15.43 -5.68
CA SER A 459 7.70 -15.36 -4.77
C SER A 459 7.30 -15.59 -3.31
N ARG A 460 6.16 -15.04 -2.88
CA ARG A 460 5.62 -15.20 -1.52
C ARG A 460 5.03 -16.59 -1.25
N THR A 461 4.66 -17.35 -2.29
CA THR A 461 4.23 -18.75 -2.11
C THR A 461 5.39 -19.70 -1.82
N LEU A 462 6.63 -19.28 -2.10
CA LEU A 462 7.84 -20.04 -1.76
C LEU A 462 8.22 -19.89 -0.28
N CYS A 463 7.71 -18.86 0.38
CA CYS A 463 7.89 -18.62 1.82
C CYS A 463 6.80 -19.33 2.63
N TYR A 464 7.05 -19.52 3.93
CA TYR A 464 6.04 -20.04 4.84
C TYR A 464 4.85 -19.08 4.90
N SER A 465 3.66 -19.59 4.54
CA SER A 465 2.45 -18.76 4.43
C SER A 465 1.79 -18.39 5.76
N GLY A 466 2.38 -18.78 6.89
CA GLY A 466 1.73 -18.73 8.19
C GLY A 466 0.85 -19.96 8.43
N PRO A 467 0.38 -20.15 9.68
CA PRO A 467 -0.53 -21.23 10.01
C PRO A 467 -1.91 -20.99 9.40
N TYR A 468 -2.66 -22.07 9.17
CA TYR A 468 -4.07 -21.95 8.84
C TYR A 468 -4.82 -21.35 10.02
N LEU A 469 -5.45 -20.20 9.81
CA LEU A 469 -6.06 -19.43 10.90
C LEU A 469 -7.24 -20.15 11.58
N SER A 470 -7.89 -21.07 10.86
CA SER A 470 -8.93 -21.95 11.41
C SER A 470 -8.40 -22.96 12.43
N GLU A 471 -7.10 -23.23 12.44
CA GLU A 471 -6.44 -24.16 13.37
C GLU A 471 -5.90 -23.45 14.61
N LEU A 472 -5.88 -22.11 14.61
CA LEU A 472 -5.47 -21.32 15.76
C LEU A 472 -6.57 -21.33 16.84
N SER A 473 -6.15 -21.15 18.10
CA SER A 473 -7.10 -20.97 19.18
C SER A 473 -7.94 -19.70 18.98
N LYS A 474 -9.19 -19.74 19.45
CA LYS A 474 -10.09 -18.57 19.40
C LYS A 474 -9.48 -17.34 20.07
N GLU A 475 -8.81 -17.52 21.21
CA GLU A 475 -8.12 -16.45 21.93
C GLU A 475 -7.03 -15.80 21.07
N MET A 476 -6.21 -16.60 20.38
CA MET A 476 -5.18 -16.07 19.48
C MET A 476 -5.80 -15.30 18.32
N MET A 477 -6.88 -15.82 17.73
CA MET A 477 -7.60 -15.14 16.65
C MET A 477 -8.20 -13.80 17.09
N GLU A 478 -8.81 -13.74 18.27
CA GLU A 478 -9.34 -12.51 18.86
C GLU A 478 -8.23 -11.49 19.13
N VAL A 479 -7.08 -11.93 19.65
CA VAL A 479 -5.92 -11.06 19.89
C VAL A 479 -5.34 -10.53 18.58
N ILE A 480 -5.20 -11.36 17.55
CA ILE A 480 -4.73 -10.93 16.23
C ILE A 480 -5.70 -9.91 15.62
N GLN A 481 -7.01 -10.18 15.67
CA GLN A 481 -8.03 -9.25 15.17
C GLN A 481 -8.01 -7.93 15.95
N GLY A 482 -7.90 -7.99 17.29
CA GLY A 482 -7.78 -6.82 18.16
C GLY A 482 -6.52 -6.01 17.86
N TYR A 483 -5.40 -6.66 17.56
CA TYR A 483 -4.17 -5.99 17.16
C TYR A 483 -4.31 -5.30 15.79
N LEU A 484 -4.87 -5.97 14.79
CA LEU A 484 -5.06 -5.38 13.46
C LEU A 484 -6.04 -4.21 13.49
N GLN A 485 -7.23 -4.40 14.06
CA GLN A 485 -8.30 -3.40 14.07
C GLN A 485 -8.05 -2.29 15.10
N GLY A 486 -7.60 -2.66 16.30
CA GLY A 486 -7.37 -1.75 17.41
C GLY A 486 -6.05 -1.00 17.30
N ASP A 487 -4.95 -1.76 17.33
CA ASP A 487 -3.59 -1.23 17.49
C ASP A 487 -2.99 -0.71 16.18
N LEU A 488 -3.28 -1.36 15.04
CA LEU A 488 -2.81 -0.94 13.73
C LEU A 488 -3.82 -0.09 12.95
N ALA A 489 -5.02 0.12 13.49
CA ALA A 489 -6.09 0.88 12.84
C ALA A 489 -6.46 0.35 11.43
N ILE A 490 -6.33 -0.96 11.21
CA ILE A 490 -6.84 -1.66 10.02
C ILE A 490 -8.28 -2.06 10.33
N SER A 491 -9.17 -1.07 10.34
CA SER A 491 -10.56 -1.20 10.80
C SER A 491 -11.49 -1.83 9.77
N THR A 492 -12.69 -2.20 10.19
CA THR A 492 -13.78 -2.59 9.29
C THR A 492 -14.20 -1.45 8.35
N GLU A 493 -14.12 -0.19 8.82
CA GLU A 493 -14.33 1.01 8.01
C GLU A 493 -13.31 1.10 6.87
N LEU A 494 -12.04 0.80 7.13
CA LEU A 494 -11.01 0.72 6.09
C LEU A 494 -11.33 -0.39 5.07
N CYS A 495 -11.78 -1.56 5.55
CA CYS A 495 -12.18 -2.67 4.69
C CYS A 495 -13.34 -2.28 3.76
N GLU A 496 -14.37 -1.62 4.29
CA GLU A 496 -15.50 -1.12 3.51
C GLU A 496 -15.06 -0.04 2.52
N TYR A 497 -14.23 0.91 2.96
CA TYR A 497 -13.64 1.93 2.09
C TYR A 497 -12.87 1.31 0.91
N VAL A 498 -12.09 0.24 1.16
CA VAL A 498 -11.37 -0.47 0.08
C VAL A 498 -12.35 -1.00 -0.96
N CYS A 499 -13.45 -1.66 -0.56
CA CYS A 499 -14.51 -2.11 -1.48
C CYS A 499 -15.11 -0.94 -2.29
N GLN A 500 -15.47 0.15 -1.62
CA GLN A 500 -16.05 1.33 -2.26
C GLN A 500 -15.07 1.97 -3.26
N MET A 501 -13.80 2.07 -2.89
CA MET A 501 -12.75 2.68 -3.72
C MET A 501 -12.36 1.79 -4.90
N GLN A 502 -12.37 0.45 -4.75
CA GLN A 502 -12.21 -0.48 -5.88
C GLN A 502 -13.30 -0.24 -6.93
N TYR A 503 -14.56 -0.13 -6.52
CA TYR A 503 -15.68 0.16 -7.43
C TYR A 503 -15.56 1.53 -8.10
N PHE A 504 -15.26 2.58 -7.32
CA PHE A 504 -15.10 3.93 -7.85
C PHE A 504 -13.96 4.03 -8.89
N LEU A 505 -12.80 3.45 -8.59
CA LEU A 505 -11.66 3.51 -9.50
C LEU A 505 -11.80 2.60 -10.71
N GLU A 506 -12.52 1.48 -10.59
CA GLU A 506 -12.89 0.65 -11.75
C GLU A 506 -13.76 1.45 -12.73
N GLN A 507 -14.73 2.23 -12.23
CA GLN A 507 -15.53 3.14 -13.05
C GLN A 507 -14.69 4.23 -13.72
N GLU A 508 -13.73 4.83 -13.00
CA GLU A 508 -12.79 5.81 -13.58
C GLU A 508 -11.92 5.20 -14.69
N GLU A 509 -11.45 3.96 -14.51
CA GLU A 509 -10.68 3.25 -15.53
C GLU A 509 -11.53 2.82 -16.72
N TYR A 510 -12.81 2.52 -16.52
CA TYR A 510 -13.77 2.28 -17.59
C TYR A 510 -13.97 3.54 -18.45
N MET A 511 -14.15 4.70 -17.83
CA MET A 511 -14.23 5.99 -18.54
C MET A 511 -12.94 6.29 -19.32
N ALA A 512 -11.78 6.02 -18.72
CA ALA A 512 -10.49 6.16 -19.40
C ALA A 512 -10.35 5.18 -20.58
N TRP A 513 -10.87 3.96 -20.45
CA TRP A 513 -10.91 2.95 -21.51
C TRP A 513 -11.79 3.39 -22.68
N LEU A 514 -13.00 3.92 -22.42
CA LEU A 514 -13.85 4.51 -23.45
C LEU A 514 -13.14 5.67 -24.15
N GLY A 515 -12.46 6.54 -23.40
CA GLY A 515 -11.67 7.64 -23.98
C GLY A 515 -10.59 7.13 -24.95
N ARG A 516 -9.88 6.05 -24.59
CA ARG A 516 -8.89 5.39 -25.47
C ARG A 516 -9.55 4.77 -26.70
N LEU A 517 -10.68 4.10 -26.53
CA LEU A 517 -11.43 3.48 -27.63
C LEU A 517 -11.89 4.53 -28.65
N ARG A 518 -12.42 5.65 -28.17
CA ARG A 518 -12.77 6.81 -29.01
C ARG A 518 -11.56 7.32 -29.78
N HIS A 519 -10.42 7.49 -29.11
CA HIS A 519 -9.20 7.98 -29.76
C HIS A 519 -8.71 7.05 -30.87
N VAL A 520 -8.66 5.74 -30.61
CA VAL A 520 -8.28 4.73 -31.62
C VAL A 520 -9.23 4.77 -32.82
N ALA A 521 -10.54 4.84 -32.57
CA ALA A 521 -11.56 4.92 -33.61
C ALA A 521 -11.42 6.21 -34.46
N THR A 522 -11.13 7.35 -33.84
CA THR A 522 -10.84 8.60 -34.54
C THR A 522 -9.61 8.47 -35.44
N VAL A 523 -8.50 7.96 -34.92
CA VAL A 523 -7.26 7.78 -35.69
C VAL A 523 -7.49 6.82 -36.87
N ALA A 524 -8.20 5.71 -36.66
CA ALA A 524 -8.53 4.76 -37.72
C ALA A 524 -9.41 5.37 -38.82
N ALA A 525 -10.35 6.26 -38.46
CA ALA A 525 -11.20 6.94 -39.42
C ALA A 525 -10.46 8.00 -40.27
N GLU A 526 -9.36 8.57 -39.75
CA GLU A 526 -8.64 9.71 -40.33
C GLU A 526 -7.35 9.34 -41.08
N ARG A 527 -6.72 8.19 -40.78
CA ARG A 527 -5.34 7.84 -41.19
C ARG A 527 -5.03 7.91 -42.70
N ASN A 528 -6.04 7.87 -43.57
CA ASN A 528 -5.86 7.80 -45.03
C ASN A 528 -6.54 8.96 -45.78
N SER A 529 -6.76 10.12 -45.13
CA SER A 529 -7.20 11.34 -45.83
C SER A 529 -6.03 12.23 -46.29
N LYS A 530 -4.80 11.78 -46.08
CA LYS A 530 -3.55 12.36 -46.57
C LYS A 530 -2.85 11.29 -47.38
#